data_AF-A0A924DSJ7-F1
#
_entry.id   AF-A0A924DSJ7-F1
#
_cell.length_a   1.000
_cell.length_b   1.000
_cell.length_c   1.000
_cell.angle_alpha   90.00
_cell.angle_beta   90.00
_cell.angle_gamma   90.00
#
_symmetry.space_group_name_H-M   'P 1'
#
loop_
_entity.id
_entity.type
_entity.pdbx_description
1 polymer ?
#
loop_
_entity_poly.entity_id
_entity_poly.type
_entity_poly.pdbx_seq_one_letter_code
_entity_poly.pdbx_strand_id
1 'polypeptide(L)'
;MTHTKKLAVSIIPLLLMAILLSSNVHAYTLTSDFTKGFYWQSFPIQMNKFITDPNDGALLEQLTNQAVQDWEGVTGKNLWNFTAVQTSSAYSGNYIRWSDNFGAETGYDPTKTLAITIRYNQGTYFQQTVIILNGSLSYLRQNWGNALKTTILHEIGHTLGLDHSSANAIMAANLSSLTTLQPDDIQGVNAVVDETIRRQSTGYVSPYSTTTTEKNGLLPACGTVEDIGNGKGPKNGPGNFIGSLLIGFLGIALANKRKKQSISVSY
;
A
#
# COMPACT_ATOMS: atom_id res chain seq x y z
N MET A 1 -6.07 42.09 62.15
CA MET A 1 -5.72 42.29 60.73
C MET A 1 -4.84 41.13 60.29
N THR A 2 -5.42 40.15 59.60
CA THR A 2 -4.75 38.94 59.13
C THR A 2 -4.26 39.15 57.71
N HIS A 3 -2.94 39.25 57.52
CA HIS A 3 -2.30 39.35 56.21
C HIS A 3 -2.21 37.97 55.55
N THR A 4 -3.08 37.71 54.59
CA THR A 4 -2.94 36.57 53.66
C THR A 4 -1.98 36.94 52.54
N LYS A 5 -0.75 36.40 52.58
CA LYS A 5 0.18 36.48 51.45
C LYS A 5 -0.32 35.56 50.34
N LYS A 6 -0.82 36.14 49.25
CA LYS A 6 -1.13 35.40 48.02
C LYS A 6 0.21 34.96 47.39
N LEU A 7 0.50 33.65 47.41
CA LEU A 7 1.55 33.09 46.55
C LEU A 7 1.10 33.24 45.10
N ALA A 8 1.76 34.13 44.36
CA ALA A 8 1.66 34.16 42.90
C ALA A 8 2.43 32.95 42.36
N VAL A 9 1.74 31.82 42.19
CA VAL A 9 2.28 30.67 41.47
C VAL A 9 2.42 31.09 40.01
N SER A 10 3.65 31.28 39.56
CA SER A 10 3.96 31.64 38.17
C SER A 10 3.53 30.49 37.25
N ILE A 11 2.58 30.76 36.36
CA ILE A 11 2.02 29.80 35.39
C ILE A 11 3.00 29.60 34.20
N ILE A 12 3.97 30.50 34.04
CA ILE A 12 4.89 30.60 32.90
C ILE A 12 5.85 29.39 32.78
N PRO A 13 6.47 28.85 33.86
CA PRO A 13 7.37 27.70 33.75
C PRO A 13 6.63 26.42 33.33
N LEU A 14 5.36 26.29 33.73
CA LEU A 14 4.52 25.13 33.41
C LEU A 14 4.11 25.12 31.93
N LEU A 15 3.84 26.30 31.36
CA LEU A 15 3.56 26.43 29.93
C LEU A 15 4.81 26.16 29.06
N LEU A 16 5.99 26.62 29.49
CA LEU A 16 7.25 26.37 28.77
C LEU A 16 7.61 24.88 28.75
N MET A 17 7.35 24.15 29.84
CA MET A 17 7.65 22.72 29.93
C MET A 17 6.67 21.85 29.11
N ALA A 18 5.41 22.28 28.96
CA ALA A 18 4.45 21.62 28.07
C ALA A 18 4.81 21.77 26.57
N ILE A 19 5.44 22.89 26.20
CA ILE A 19 5.94 23.12 24.82
C ILE A 19 7.21 22.32 24.53
N LEU A 20 8.05 22.08 25.56
CA LEU A 20 9.31 21.33 25.41
C LEU A 20 9.12 19.79 25.44
N LEU A 21 7.94 19.31 25.87
CA LEU A 21 7.61 17.88 25.97
C LEU A 21 6.61 17.41 24.91
N SER A 22 6.22 18.25 23.95
CA SER A 22 5.46 17.80 22.78
C SER A 22 6.39 17.06 21.83
N SER A 23 6.79 15.84 22.18
CA SER A 23 7.28 14.90 21.19
C SER A 23 6.15 14.67 20.20
N ASN A 24 6.37 15.00 18.92
CA ASN A 24 5.45 14.69 17.84
C ASN A 24 5.37 13.17 17.71
N VAL A 25 4.47 12.56 18.48
CA VAL A 25 4.10 11.16 18.30
C VAL A 25 3.21 11.15 17.07
N HIS A 26 3.80 10.86 15.93
CA HIS A 26 3.06 10.65 14.70
C HIS A 26 2.39 9.28 14.74
N ALA A 27 1.15 9.19 14.24
CA ALA A 27 0.39 7.94 14.24
C ALA A 27 0.63 7.09 12.99
N TYR A 28 1.14 7.72 11.91
CA TYR A 28 1.60 7.02 10.73
C TYR A 28 2.72 6.06 11.09
N THR A 29 2.74 4.93 10.40
CA THR A 29 3.79 3.93 10.53
C THR A 29 4.44 3.71 9.18
N LEU A 30 5.69 3.23 9.21
CA LEU A 30 6.46 2.90 8.01
C LEU A 30 6.66 1.40 7.96
N THR A 31 6.67 0.86 6.76
CA THR A 31 6.73 -0.59 6.57
C THR A 31 8.06 -1.16 7.07
N SER A 32 8.06 -2.42 7.49
CA SER A 32 9.26 -3.06 8.06
C SER A 32 10.45 -3.07 7.09
N ASP A 33 10.21 -3.19 5.78
CA ASP A 33 11.25 -3.06 4.75
C ASP A 33 11.77 -1.61 4.66
N PHE A 34 10.89 -0.61 4.60
CA PHE A 34 11.34 0.78 4.52
C PHE A 34 12.18 1.20 5.75
N THR A 35 11.76 0.77 6.94
CA THR A 35 12.51 0.98 8.20
C THR A 35 13.83 0.23 8.24
N LYS A 36 13.94 -0.93 7.57
CA LYS A 36 15.20 -1.65 7.30
C LYS A 36 16.07 -0.99 6.23
N GLY A 37 15.69 0.18 5.71
CA GLY A 37 16.51 0.94 4.79
C GLY A 37 16.29 0.62 3.31
N PHE A 38 15.28 -0.19 2.95
CA PHE A 38 14.92 -0.39 1.54
C PHE A 38 14.16 0.85 1.01
N TYR A 39 14.41 1.25 -0.25
CA TYR A 39 13.78 2.44 -0.85
C TYR A 39 13.75 2.37 -2.39
N TRP A 40 12.94 3.20 -3.04
CA TRP A 40 12.95 3.31 -4.51
C TRP A 40 14.23 4.00 -4.99
N GLN A 41 14.91 3.39 -5.96
CA GLN A 41 16.14 3.95 -6.53
C GLN A 41 15.93 5.34 -7.15
N SER A 42 14.75 5.59 -7.71
CA SER A 42 14.39 6.87 -8.34
C SER A 42 12.87 7.03 -8.40
N PHE A 43 12.43 8.28 -8.39
CA PHE A 43 11.08 8.65 -8.80
C PHE A 43 11.09 9.25 -10.22
N PRO A 44 9.99 9.12 -11.01
CA PRO A 44 8.75 8.43 -10.65
C PRO A 44 8.78 6.91 -10.86
N ILE A 45 8.02 6.19 -10.04
CA ILE A 45 7.80 4.73 -10.16
C ILE A 45 6.94 4.46 -11.39
N GLN A 46 7.46 3.69 -12.34
CA GLN A 46 6.72 3.30 -13.53
C GLN A 46 5.71 2.20 -13.19
N MET A 47 4.42 2.47 -13.35
CA MET A 47 3.32 1.58 -13.00
C MET A 47 2.44 1.26 -14.21
N ASN A 48 1.92 0.05 -14.30
CA ASN A 48 0.96 -0.36 -15.32
C ASN A 48 -0.43 -0.61 -14.71
N LYS A 49 -1.49 -0.38 -15.51
CA LYS A 49 -2.86 -0.78 -15.16
C LYS A 49 -3.28 -1.94 -16.04
N PHE A 50 -3.68 -3.06 -15.44
CA PHE A 50 -4.17 -4.22 -16.18
C PHE A 50 -5.61 -4.57 -15.81
N ILE A 51 -6.39 -4.90 -16.84
CA ILE A 51 -7.74 -5.45 -16.71
C ILE A 51 -7.88 -6.71 -17.56
N THR A 52 -8.84 -7.55 -17.21
CA THR A 52 -9.27 -8.71 -18.01
C THR A 52 -10.66 -8.50 -18.59
N ASP A 53 -11.55 -7.82 -17.86
CA ASP A 53 -12.85 -7.37 -18.33
C ASP A 53 -12.77 -5.89 -18.76
N PRO A 54 -13.08 -5.53 -20.02
CA PRO A 54 -13.11 -4.15 -20.50
C PRO A 54 -13.99 -3.20 -19.67
N ASN A 55 -15.03 -3.71 -19.00
CA ASN A 55 -15.93 -2.88 -18.17
C ASN A 55 -15.24 -2.30 -16.93
N ASP A 56 -14.12 -2.89 -16.49
CA ASP A 56 -13.37 -2.43 -15.33
C ASP A 56 -12.45 -1.25 -15.64
N GLY A 57 -12.17 -0.98 -16.92
CA GLY A 57 -11.09 -0.10 -17.35
C GLY A 57 -11.29 1.35 -16.99
N ALA A 58 -12.46 1.91 -17.33
CA ALA A 58 -12.71 3.34 -17.20
C ALA A 58 -12.62 3.82 -15.73
N LEU A 59 -13.24 3.07 -14.82
CA LEU A 59 -13.27 3.44 -13.41
C LEU A 59 -11.90 3.22 -12.74
N LEU A 60 -11.21 2.12 -13.06
CA LEU A 60 -9.85 1.87 -12.58
C LEU A 60 -8.89 2.97 -13.05
N GLU A 61 -8.96 3.36 -14.31
CA GLU A 61 -8.16 4.44 -14.88
C GLU A 61 -8.38 5.76 -14.13
N GLN A 62 -9.64 6.18 -14.03
CA GLN A 62 -10.01 7.44 -13.39
C GLN A 62 -9.54 7.48 -11.93
N LEU A 63 -9.85 6.45 -11.14
CA LEU A 63 -9.58 6.45 -9.70
C LEU A 63 -8.10 6.27 -9.38
N THR A 64 -7.35 5.51 -10.19
CA THR A 64 -5.90 5.42 -10.04
C THR A 64 -5.24 6.77 -10.34
N ASN A 65 -5.64 7.44 -11.42
CA ASN A 65 -5.09 8.75 -11.76
C ASN A 65 -5.42 9.80 -10.69
N GLN A 66 -6.65 9.77 -10.14
CA GLN A 66 -7.04 10.65 -9.02
C GLN A 66 -6.19 10.38 -7.77
N ALA A 67 -5.98 9.12 -7.40
CA ALA A 67 -5.22 8.78 -6.22
C ALA A 67 -3.75 9.20 -6.32
N VAL A 68 -3.14 9.09 -7.51
CA VAL A 68 -1.81 9.65 -7.78
C VAL A 68 -1.82 11.16 -7.59
N GLN A 69 -2.80 11.87 -8.18
CA GLN A 69 -2.91 13.32 -8.02
C GLN A 69 -3.09 13.75 -6.57
N ASP A 70 -3.84 13.00 -5.76
CA ASP A 70 -4.05 13.30 -4.34
C ASP A 70 -2.73 13.24 -3.56
N TRP A 71 -1.94 12.18 -3.75
CA TRP A 71 -0.62 12.04 -3.10
C TRP A 71 0.43 13.03 -3.62
N GLU A 72 0.49 13.24 -4.93
CA GLU A 72 1.44 14.17 -5.55
C GLU A 72 1.09 15.63 -5.24
N GLY A 73 -0.21 15.94 -5.09
CA GLY A 73 -0.70 17.27 -4.73
C GLY A 73 -0.24 17.73 -3.34
N VAL A 74 -0.15 16.80 -2.37
CA VAL A 74 0.30 17.12 -1.00
C VAL A 74 1.81 17.08 -0.82
N THR A 75 2.53 16.36 -1.69
CA THR A 75 4.00 16.27 -1.65
C THR A 75 4.69 17.28 -2.56
N GLY A 76 4.01 17.74 -3.61
CA GLY A 76 4.59 18.56 -4.66
C GLY A 76 5.68 17.82 -5.47
N LYS A 77 5.65 16.49 -5.50
CA LYS A 77 6.61 15.63 -6.22
C LYS A 77 5.89 14.76 -7.23
N ASN A 78 6.58 14.45 -8.33
CA ASN A 78 6.16 13.41 -9.27
C ASN A 78 6.73 12.07 -8.78
N LEU A 79 5.86 11.24 -8.22
CA LEU A 79 6.18 10.00 -7.51
C LEU A 79 5.80 8.77 -8.33
N TRP A 80 4.75 8.83 -9.15
CA TRP A 80 4.31 7.73 -9.99
C TRP A 80 4.04 8.15 -11.43
N ASN A 81 4.32 7.25 -12.37
CA ASN A 81 3.91 7.38 -13.75
C ASN A 81 3.13 6.14 -14.16
N PHE A 82 1.80 6.27 -14.27
CA PHE A 82 0.92 5.18 -14.67
C PHE A 82 0.69 5.20 -16.19
N THR A 83 0.89 4.05 -16.84
CA THR A 83 0.51 3.86 -18.26
C THR A 83 -1.01 3.79 -18.42
N ALA A 84 -1.52 3.94 -19.65
CA ALA A 84 -2.93 3.70 -19.95
C ALA A 84 -3.33 2.25 -19.61
N VAL A 85 -4.63 2.02 -19.35
CA VAL A 85 -5.13 0.68 -19.06
C VAL A 85 -4.89 -0.29 -20.22
N GLN A 86 -4.42 -1.49 -19.89
CA GLN A 86 -4.16 -2.57 -20.84
C GLN A 86 -5.08 -3.76 -20.55
N THR A 87 -5.79 -4.24 -21.57
CA THR A 87 -6.58 -5.48 -21.48
C THR A 87 -5.67 -6.68 -21.72
N SER A 88 -5.20 -7.32 -20.66
CA SER A 88 -4.25 -8.44 -20.71
C SER A 88 -4.34 -9.27 -19.43
N SER A 89 -4.21 -10.60 -19.56
CA SER A 89 -4.01 -11.50 -18.42
C SER A 89 -2.52 -11.80 -18.14
N ALA A 90 -1.62 -11.19 -18.90
CA ALA A 90 -0.17 -11.27 -18.71
C ALA A 90 0.32 -9.95 -18.11
N TYR A 91 0.81 -10.01 -16.87
CA TYR A 91 1.24 -8.86 -16.08
C TYR A 91 2.76 -8.86 -15.92
N SER A 92 3.38 -7.67 -15.95
CA SER A 92 4.83 -7.52 -15.75
C SER A 92 5.18 -6.14 -15.17
N GLY A 93 6.35 -6.03 -14.55
CA GLY A 93 6.83 -4.80 -13.92
C GLY A 93 6.02 -4.43 -12.67
N ASN A 94 5.92 -3.14 -12.38
CA ASN A 94 5.01 -2.67 -11.34
C ASN A 94 3.61 -2.49 -11.91
N TYR A 95 2.58 -2.89 -11.16
CA TYR A 95 1.22 -2.79 -11.69
C TYR A 95 0.12 -2.80 -10.64
N ILE A 96 -1.06 -2.36 -11.06
CA ILE A 96 -2.35 -2.61 -10.42
C ILE A 96 -3.22 -3.47 -11.33
N ARG A 97 -3.94 -4.44 -10.75
CA ARG A 97 -4.87 -5.31 -11.47
C ARG A 97 -6.01 -5.79 -10.60
N TRP A 98 -7.04 -6.32 -11.24
CA TRP A 98 -8.08 -7.14 -10.59
C TRP A 98 -7.66 -8.61 -10.47
N SER A 99 -8.25 -9.30 -9.49
CA SER A 99 -8.20 -10.74 -9.35
C SER A 99 -9.58 -11.32 -9.05
N ASP A 100 -10.11 -12.14 -9.96
CA ASP A 100 -11.37 -12.87 -9.74
C ASP A 100 -11.17 -14.14 -8.89
N ASN A 101 -9.91 -14.51 -8.62
CA ASN A 101 -9.55 -15.66 -7.80
C ASN A 101 -8.66 -15.22 -6.62
N PHE A 102 -9.03 -14.09 -6.00
CA PHE A 102 -8.20 -13.36 -5.05
C PHE A 102 -7.63 -14.23 -3.93
N GLY A 103 -8.48 -15.02 -3.26
CA GLY A 103 -8.03 -15.86 -2.14
C GLY A 103 -7.03 -16.94 -2.55
N ALA A 104 -7.21 -17.55 -3.73
CA ALA A 104 -6.27 -18.56 -4.21
C ALA A 104 -4.95 -17.95 -4.67
N GLU A 105 -4.97 -16.77 -5.28
CA GLU A 105 -3.76 -16.08 -5.77
C GLU A 105 -2.93 -15.47 -4.64
N THR A 106 -3.59 -14.96 -3.60
CA THR A 106 -2.94 -14.16 -2.55
C THR A 106 -2.79 -14.91 -1.23
N GLY A 107 -3.63 -15.92 -0.97
CA GLY A 107 -3.73 -16.59 0.33
C GLY A 107 -4.53 -15.80 1.39
N TYR A 108 -5.05 -14.62 1.07
CA TYR A 108 -5.88 -13.81 1.97
C TYR A 108 -7.35 -14.22 1.90
N ASP A 109 -8.11 -13.92 2.95
CA ASP A 109 -9.56 -14.17 2.97
C ASP A 109 -10.26 -13.25 1.95
N PRO A 110 -10.84 -13.81 0.87
CA PRO A 110 -11.47 -13.01 -0.18
C PRO A 110 -12.79 -12.36 0.25
N THR A 111 -13.34 -12.71 1.42
CA THR A 111 -14.55 -12.08 1.96
C THR A 111 -14.25 -10.86 2.83
N LYS A 112 -13.01 -10.75 3.31
CA LYS A 112 -12.58 -9.69 4.25
C LYS A 112 -11.57 -8.71 3.68
N THR A 113 -10.91 -9.09 2.60
CA THR A 113 -9.76 -8.35 2.07
C THR A 113 -10.13 -7.63 0.77
N LEU A 114 -9.98 -6.30 0.75
CA LEU A 114 -10.33 -5.48 -0.42
C LEU A 114 -9.24 -5.52 -1.49
N ALA A 115 -7.99 -5.44 -1.05
CA ALA A 115 -6.82 -5.45 -1.90
C ALA A 115 -5.59 -5.81 -1.08
N ILE A 116 -4.50 -6.10 -1.78
CA ILE A 116 -3.17 -6.18 -1.19
C ILE A 116 -2.17 -5.39 -2.04
N THR A 117 -1.16 -4.86 -1.37
CA THR A 117 0.07 -4.36 -2.00
C THR A 117 1.23 -5.27 -1.62
N ILE A 118 2.06 -5.64 -2.59
CA ILE A 118 3.30 -6.40 -2.35
C ILE A 118 4.45 -5.56 -2.89
N ARG A 119 5.57 -5.52 -2.15
CA ARG A 119 6.84 -4.97 -2.63
C ARG A 119 7.89 -6.06 -2.63
N TYR A 120 8.74 -6.04 -3.65
CA TYR A 120 9.86 -6.95 -3.83
C TYR A 120 11.14 -6.13 -3.85
N ASN A 121 12.13 -6.61 -3.12
CA ASN A 121 13.37 -5.88 -2.92
C ASN A 121 14.51 -6.60 -3.64
N GLN A 122 15.44 -5.85 -4.22
CA GLN A 122 16.68 -6.37 -4.76
C GLN A 122 17.84 -5.50 -4.30
N GLY A 123 18.78 -6.11 -3.59
CA GLY A 123 19.83 -5.36 -2.91
C GLY A 123 19.20 -4.34 -1.97
N THR A 124 19.53 -3.07 -2.14
CA THR A 124 19.01 -1.98 -1.30
C THR A 124 17.64 -1.46 -1.74
N TYR A 125 17.22 -1.78 -2.97
CA TYR A 125 16.12 -1.07 -3.59
C TYR A 125 14.82 -1.85 -3.55
N PHE A 126 13.71 -1.12 -3.48
CA PHE A 126 12.44 -1.60 -4.01
C PHE A 126 12.60 -1.79 -5.52
N GLN A 127 12.41 -3.03 -5.97
CA GLN A 127 12.61 -3.45 -7.35
C GLN A 127 11.27 -3.60 -8.08
N GLN A 128 10.25 -4.06 -7.37
CA GLN A 128 8.92 -4.24 -7.91
C GLN A 128 7.85 -3.97 -6.85
N THR A 129 6.69 -3.46 -7.27
CA THR A 129 5.47 -3.42 -6.47
C THR A 129 4.25 -3.84 -7.27
N VAL A 130 3.32 -4.56 -6.64
CA VAL A 130 2.07 -4.97 -7.27
C VAL A 130 0.90 -4.69 -6.35
N ILE A 131 -0.18 -4.17 -6.91
CA ILE A 131 -1.47 -3.98 -6.24
C ILE A 131 -2.45 -4.97 -6.87
N ILE A 132 -3.08 -5.79 -6.04
CA ILE A 132 -4.08 -6.77 -6.47
C ILE A 132 -5.39 -6.39 -5.79
N LEU A 133 -6.37 -5.95 -6.58
CA LEU A 133 -7.72 -5.64 -6.13
C LEU A 133 -8.58 -6.90 -6.14
N ASN A 134 -9.41 -7.08 -5.12
CA ASN A 134 -10.30 -8.23 -5.03
C ASN A 134 -11.52 -8.08 -5.95
N GLY A 135 -11.44 -8.73 -7.11
CA GLY A 135 -12.46 -8.72 -8.15
C GLY A 135 -13.72 -9.52 -7.80
N SER A 136 -13.69 -10.34 -6.75
CA SER A 136 -14.90 -11.08 -6.33
C SER A 136 -15.91 -10.18 -5.61
N LEU A 137 -15.52 -8.97 -5.20
CA LEU A 137 -16.35 -8.02 -4.47
C LEU A 137 -17.02 -7.02 -5.42
N SER A 138 -18.30 -7.22 -5.71
CA SER A 138 -19.06 -6.36 -6.63
C SER A 138 -19.16 -4.90 -6.17
N TYR A 139 -19.31 -4.65 -4.87
CA TYR A 139 -19.36 -3.29 -4.32
C TYR A 139 -18.04 -2.55 -4.50
N LEU A 140 -16.91 -3.27 -4.46
CA LEU A 140 -15.60 -2.70 -4.74
C LEU A 140 -15.52 -2.34 -6.22
N ARG A 141 -15.84 -3.25 -7.14
CA ARG A 141 -15.84 -2.94 -8.60
C ARG A 141 -16.74 -1.76 -8.98
N GLN A 142 -17.89 -1.64 -8.33
CA GLN A 142 -18.85 -0.56 -8.58
C GLN A 142 -18.50 0.75 -7.87
N ASN A 143 -17.40 0.78 -7.11
CA ASN A 143 -17.02 1.90 -6.24
C ASN A 143 -18.17 2.36 -5.32
N TRP A 144 -18.98 1.42 -4.83
CA TRP A 144 -20.09 1.74 -3.94
C TRP A 144 -19.55 2.36 -2.65
N GLY A 145 -20.13 3.49 -2.24
CA GLY A 145 -19.65 4.22 -1.06
C GLY A 145 -18.20 4.73 -1.16
N ASN A 146 -17.64 4.87 -2.35
CA ASN A 146 -16.22 5.18 -2.60
C ASN A 146 -15.22 4.08 -2.20
N ALA A 147 -15.67 2.84 -2.02
CA ALA A 147 -14.80 1.74 -1.61
C ALA A 147 -13.57 1.59 -2.51
N LEU A 148 -13.74 1.59 -3.84
CA LEU A 148 -12.61 1.47 -4.77
C LEU A 148 -11.65 2.65 -4.70
N LYS A 149 -12.21 3.87 -4.66
CA LYS A 149 -11.42 5.10 -4.57
C LYS A 149 -10.52 5.05 -3.34
N THR A 150 -11.10 4.79 -2.18
CA THR A 150 -10.38 4.77 -0.91
C THR A 150 -9.38 3.62 -0.85
N THR A 151 -9.75 2.43 -1.34
CA THR A 151 -8.81 1.29 -1.44
C THR A 151 -7.63 1.62 -2.34
N ILE A 152 -7.83 2.15 -3.55
CA ILE A 152 -6.72 2.51 -4.45
C ILE A 152 -5.82 3.57 -3.81
N LEU A 153 -6.39 4.59 -3.17
CA LEU A 153 -5.63 5.63 -2.49
C LEU A 153 -4.75 5.06 -1.37
N HIS A 154 -5.30 4.13 -0.57
CA HIS A 154 -4.60 3.39 0.47
C HIS A 154 -3.46 2.52 -0.09
N GLU A 155 -3.75 1.66 -1.06
CA GLU A 155 -2.76 0.74 -1.65
C GLU A 155 -1.61 1.49 -2.34
N ILE A 156 -1.88 2.63 -2.99
CA ILE A 156 -0.83 3.47 -3.57
C ILE A 156 0.11 3.99 -2.48
N GLY A 157 -0.39 4.38 -1.30
CA GLY A 157 0.45 4.78 -0.17
C GLY A 157 1.43 3.68 0.26
N HIS A 158 0.96 2.43 0.29
CA HIS A 158 1.82 1.29 0.54
C HIS A 158 2.96 1.19 -0.47
N THR A 159 2.76 1.50 -1.76
CA THR A 159 3.87 1.38 -2.75
C THR A 159 5.13 2.17 -2.40
N LEU A 160 5.02 3.25 -1.60
CA LEU A 160 6.17 4.05 -1.14
C LEU A 160 6.84 3.51 0.14
N GLY A 161 6.11 2.74 0.95
CA GLY A 161 6.57 2.27 2.26
C GLY A 161 5.80 2.85 3.45
N LEU A 162 4.63 3.43 3.23
CA LEU A 162 3.68 3.70 4.32
C LEU A 162 3.07 2.38 4.79
N ASP A 163 2.89 2.24 6.10
CA ASP A 163 2.21 1.12 6.74
C ASP A 163 0.94 1.62 7.42
N HIS A 164 0.16 0.71 8.01
CA HIS A 164 -1.12 1.04 8.58
C HIS A 164 -1.00 2.09 9.70
N SER A 165 -1.74 3.19 9.53
CA SER A 165 -1.88 4.19 10.58
C SER A 165 -2.82 3.70 11.69
N SER A 166 -2.52 4.11 12.92
CA SER A 166 -3.42 3.94 14.06
C SER A 166 -4.40 5.11 14.23
N ALA A 167 -4.26 6.17 13.42
CA ALA A 167 -5.18 7.30 13.39
C ALA A 167 -6.35 7.08 12.43
N ASN A 168 -7.33 7.97 12.48
CA ASN A 168 -8.36 8.08 11.46
C ASN A 168 -7.75 8.68 10.18
N ALA A 169 -7.22 7.82 9.31
CA ALA A 169 -6.42 8.17 8.14
C ALA A 169 -6.79 7.27 6.96
N ILE A 170 -6.41 7.66 5.75
CA ILE A 170 -6.57 6.78 4.57
C ILE A 170 -5.74 5.51 4.76
N MET A 171 -4.54 5.61 5.33
CA MET A 171 -3.70 4.46 5.67
C MET A 171 -4.21 3.63 6.85
N ALA A 172 -5.40 3.88 7.41
CA ALA A 172 -5.96 3.00 8.43
C ALA A 172 -6.29 1.60 7.86
N ALA A 173 -6.12 0.56 8.68
CA ALA A 173 -6.25 -0.84 8.25
C ALA A 173 -7.65 -1.27 7.79
N ASN A 174 -8.68 -0.53 8.21
CA ASN A 174 -10.08 -0.83 7.90
C ASN A 174 -10.63 0.28 7.01
N LEU A 175 -11.55 -0.09 6.12
CA LEU A 175 -12.25 0.89 5.30
C LEU A 175 -13.06 1.85 6.18
N SER A 176 -12.93 3.14 5.94
CA SER A 176 -13.68 4.20 6.63
C SER A 176 -14.44 5.05 5.64
N SER A 177 -15.22 6.02 6.12
CA SER A 177 -15.92 7.00 5.29
C SER A 177 -14.99 8.08 4.70
N LEU A 178 -13.69 8.04 5.03
CA LEU A 178 -12.70 8.97 4.48
C LEU A 178 -12.48 8.72 2.99
N THR A 179 -12.37 9.81 2.24
CA THR A 179 -12.18 9.77 0.77
C THR A 179 -11.09 10.71 0.28
N THR A 180 -10.34 11.32 1.21
CA THR A 180 -9.24 12.27 0.97
C THR A 180 -8.15 12.03 2.00
N LEU A 181 -6.90 12.37 1.66
CA LEU A 181 -5.77 12.30 2.58
C LEU A 181 -5.99 13.14 3.83
N GLN A 182 -5.64 12.57 4.98
CA GLN A 182 -5.72 13.21 6.29
C GLN A 182 -4.33 13.75 6.70
N PRO A 183 -4.25 14.61 7.72
CA PRO A 183 -2.97 15.16 8.18
C PRO A 183 -1.91 14.09 8.52
N ASP A 184 -2.32 12.93 9.02
CA ASP A 184 -1.41 11.82 9.35
C ASP A 184 -0.86 11.14 8.09
N ASP A 185 -1.70 10.95 7.05
CA ASP A 185 -1.27 10.45 5.73
C ASP A 185 -0.25 11.40 5.11
N ILE A 186 -0.52 12.71 5.16
CA ILE A 186 0.33 13.77 4.61
C ILE A 186 1.69 13.81 5.31
N GLN A 187 1.71 13.67 6.64
CA GLN A 187 2.96 13.61 7.40
C GLN A 187 3.76 12.35 7.05
N GLY A 188 3.08 11.20 6.97
CA GLY A 188 3.70 9.93 6.61
C GLY A 188 4.34 9.97 5.22
N VAL A 189 3.61 10.40 4.20
CA VAL A 189 4.14 10.43 2.82
C VAL A 189 5.32 11.38 2.68
N ASN A 190 5.26 12.56 3.31
CA ASN A 190 6.39 13.50 3.29
C ASN A 190 7.63 12.88 3.96
N ALA A 191 7.45 12.20 5.11
CA ALA A 191 8.56 11.52 5.78
C ALA A 191 9.20 10.42 4.92
N VAL A 192 8.39 9.61 4.24
CA VAL A 192 8.89 8.55 3.34
C VAL A 192 9.61 9.13 2.13
N VAL A 193 9.04 10.15 1.51
CA VAL A 193 9.60 10.79 0.30
C VAL A 193 10.91 11.50 0.63
N ASP A 194 10.95 12.28 1.72
CA ASP A 194 12.16 12.99 2.15
C ASP A 194 13.30 12.02 2.48
N GLU A 195 13.00 10.95 3.22
CA GLU A 195 13.99 9.93 3.55
C GLU A 195 14.45 9.17 2.30
N THR A 196 13.55 8.90 1.35
CA THR A 196 13.90 8.28 0.07
C THR A 196 14.86 9.18 -0.72
N ILE A 197 14.56 10.48 -0.85
CA ILE A 197 15.42 11.45 -1.55
C ILE A 197 16.78 11.58 -0.83
N ARG A 198 16.78 11.59 0.51
CA ARG A 198 18.02 11.61 1.30
C ARG A 198 18.86 10.36 1.03
N ARG A 199 18.25 9.17 0.98
CA ARG A 199 18.95 7.92 0.67
C ARG A 199 19.51 7.91 -0.76
N GLN A 200 18.73 8.38 -1.72
CA GLN A 200 19.16 8.53 -3.13
C GLN A 200 20.37 9.48 -3.25
N SER A 201 20.31 10.66 -2.63
CA SER A 201 21.38 11.66 -2.71
C SER A 201 22.67 11.27 -1.98
N THR A 202 22.58 10.39 -0.98
CA THR A 202 23.74 9.92 -0.21
C THR A 202 24.31 8.59 -0.71
N GLY A 203 23.66 7.95 -1.70
CA GLY A 203 24.02 6.60 -2.13
C GLY A 203 23.89 5.58 -1.00
N TYR A 204 22.90 5.75 -0.12
CA TYR A 204 22.71 4.90 1.04
C TYR A 204 22.53 3.44 0.63
N VAL A 205 23.26 2.55 1.31
CA VAL A 205 23.15 1.10 1.16
C VAL A 205 22.57 0.53 2.45
N SER A 206 21.41 -0.13 2.34
CA SER A 206 20.80 -0.82 3.47
C SER A 206 21.75 -1.90 4.02
N PRO A 207 21.96 -1.98 5.34
CA PRO A 207 22.74 -3.06 5.95
C PRO A 207 22.07 -4.44 5.77
N TYR A 208 20.78 -4.46 5.39
CA TYR A 208 20.02 -5.67 5.10
C TYR A 208 20.06 -6.06 3.61
N SER A 209 20.77 -5.30 2.76
CA SER A 209 20.85 -5.57 1.31
C SER A 209 21.79 -6.73 0.93
N THR A 210 22.75 -7.07 1.79
CA THR A 210 23.73 -8.15 1.56
C THR A 210 23.30 -9.49 2.17
N THR A 211 22.21 -9.52 2.93
CA THR A 211 21.72 -10.70 3.66
C THR A 211 20.71 -11.55 2.90
N THR A 212 20.40 -11.24 1.63
CA THR A 212 19.38 -11.99 0.89
C THR A 212 19.81 -12.31 -0.56
N THR A 213 20.66 -13.32 -0.71
CA THR A 213 20.48 -14.31 -1.79
C THR A 213 19.44 -15.34 -1.35
N GLU A 214 18.34 -14.89 -0.76
CA GLU A 214 17.23 -15.74 -0.40
C GLU A 214 16.01 -15.27 -1.17
N LYS A 215 15.52 -16.15 -2.05
CA LYS A 215 14.18 -16.11 -2.64
C LYS A 215 13.04 -16.14 -1.57
N ASN A 216 13.37 -16.06 -0.27
CA ASN A 216 12.46 -16.14 0.86
C ASN A 216 12.07 -14.76 1.45
N GLY A 217 12.64 -13.65 0.96
CA GLY A 217 12.38 -12.29 1.47
C GLY A 217 11.09 -11.64 0.96
N LEU A 218 10.04 -12.44 0.72
CA LEU A 218 8.72 -11.96 0.33
C LEU A 218 8.04 -11.34 1.55
N LEU A 219 8.15 -10.01 1.70
CA LEU A 219 7.40 -9.26 2.70
C LEU A 219 6.13 -8.69 2.02
N PRO A 220 4.97 -9.36 2.14
CA PRO A 220 3.71 -8.74 1.75
C PRO A 220 3.53 -7.45 2.55
N ALA A 221 3.21 -6.35 1.87
CA ALA A 221 3.13 -5.06 2.54
C ALA A 221 1.86 -4.95 3.38
N CYS A 222 0.74 -5.51 2.92
CA CYS A 222 -0.45 -5.69 3.73
C CYS A 222 -1.53 -6.47 2.96
N GLY A 223 -2.48 -7.07 3.68
CA GLY A 223 -3.84 -7.25 3.18
C GLY A 223 -4.81 -6.54 4.10
N THR A 224 -5.56 -5.58 3.55
CA THR A 224 -6.46 -4.66 4.26
C THR A 224 -7.72 -5.43 4.68
N VAL A 225 -7.97 -5.59 5.99
CA VAL A 225 -9.08 -6.41 6.54
C VAL A 225 -10.21 -5.54 7.09
N GLU A 226 -11.44 -5.99 6.78
CA GLU A 226 -12.75 -5.75 7.42
C GLU A 226 -13.58 -4.51 7.04
N ASP A 227 -14.71 -4.81 6.39
CA ASP A 227 -15.98 -4.07 6.39
C ASP A 227 -16.69 -4.35 7.73
N ILE A 228 -16.93 -3.31 8.54
CA ILE A 228 -17.48 -3.45 9.90
C ILE A 228 -18.99 -3.69 9.81
N GLY A 229 -19.37 -4.96 9.65
CA GLY A 229 -20.72 -5.47 9.86
C GLY A 229 -20.77 -6.43 11.06
N ASN A 230 -21.06 -5.89 12.25
CA ASN A 230 -21.46 -6.59 13.48
C ASN A 230 -20.75 -7.92 13.86
N GLY A 231 -19.87 -7.82 14.85
CA GLY A 231 -19.81 -8.79 15.96
C GLY A 231 -18.69 -9.84 15.92
N LYS A 232 -17.81 -9.74 16.93
CA LYS A 232 -16.83 -10.73 17.41
C LYS A 232 -15.64 -11.00 16.47
N GLY A 233 -14.52 -10.33 16.76
CA GLY A 233 -13.21 -10.68 16.21
C GLY A 233 -12.77 -12.10 16.59
N PRO A 234 -11.86 -12.70 15.81
CA PRO A 234 -10.60 -13.11 16.43
C PRO A 234 -9.35 -13.03 15.54
N LYS A 235 -8.22 -12.98 16.25
CA LYS A 235 -6.82 -13.27 15.90
C LYS A 235 -6.67 -14.25 14.73
N ASN A 236 -5.85 -13.92 13.72
CA ASN A 236 -5.11 -14.90 12.91
C ASN A 236 -3.83 -14.27 12.33
N GLY A 237 -2.70 -14.88 12.68
CA GLY A 237 -1.35 -14.48 12.23
C GLY A 237 -1.01 -14.97 10.82
N PRO A 238 0.22 -14.71 10.35
CA PRO A 238 0.66 -14.96 8.98
C PRO A 238 0.96 -16.45 8.78
N GLY A 239 -0.06 -17.24 8.47
CA GLY A 239 0.09 -18.65 8.11
C GLY A 239 0.08 -18.85 6.59
N ASN A 240 1.18 -19.37 6.03
CA ASN A 240 1.29 -19.97 4.69
C ASN A 240 1.15 -19.07 3.44
N PHE A 241 1.64 -17.83 3.49
CA PHE A 241 1.72 -16.90 2.34
C PHE A 241 2.57 -17.42 1.15
N ILE A 242 3.65 -18.15 1.42
CA ILE A 242 4.61 -18.57 0.36
C ILE A 242 4.04 -19.70 -0.53
N GLY A 243 3.12 -20.51 -0.01
CA GLY A 243 2.55 -21.64 -0.73
C GLY A 243 1.53 -21.24 -1.79
N SER A 244 0.63 -20.28 -1.49
CA SER A 244 -0.42 -19.84 -2.41
C SER A 244 0.12 -19.01 -3.57
N LEU A 245 1.13 -18.15 -3.33
CA LEU A 245 1.70 -17.28 -4.35
C LEU A 245 2.42 -18.08 -5.46
N LEU A 246 3.18 -19.12 -5.09
CA LEU A 246 3.85 -20.01 -6.07
C LEU A 246 2.84 -20.84 -6.86
N ILE A 247 1.73 -21.25 -6.25
CA ILE A 247 0.66 -22.00 -6.93
C ILE A 247 -0.11 -21.11 -7.92
N GLY A 248 -0.36 -19.84 -7.57
CA GLY A 248 -0.99 -18.86 -8.48
C GLY A 248 -0.18 -18.63 -9.75
N PHE A 249 1.15 -18.45 -9.63
CA PHE A 249 2.03 -18.32 -10.80
C PHE A 249 2.14 -19.62 -11.62
N LEU A 250 2.14 -20.80 -10.99
CA LEU A 250 2.12 -22.08 -11.71
C LEU A 250 0.79 -22.32 -12.45
N GLY A 251 -0.34 -21.92 -11.86
CA GLY A 251 -1.66 -22.04 -12.49
C GLY A 251 -1.77 -21.28 -13.81
N ILE A 252 -1.24 -20.06 -13.86
CA ILE A 252 -1.23 -19.22 -15.07
C ILE A 252 -0.26 -19.78 -16.12
N ALA A 253 0.91 -20.29 -15.72
CA ALA A 253 1.86 -20.93 -16.63
C ALA A 253 1.28 -22.21 -17.28
N LEU A 254 0.52 -23.00 -16.53
CA LEU A 254 -0.14 -24.22 -17.03
C LEU A 254 -1.36 -23.90 -17.92
N ALA A 255 -2.13 -22.86 -17.60
CA ALA A 255 -3.25 -22.41 -18.44
C ALA A 255 -2.80 -21.90 -19.82
N ASN A 256 -1.67 -21.17 -19.88
CA ASN A 256 -1.09 -20.68 -21.13
C ASN A 256 -0.50 -21.81 -22.00
N LYS A 257 -0.06 -22.93 -21.39
CA LYS A 257 0.44 -24.09 -22.14
C LYS A 257 -0.69 -24.85 -22.85
N ARG A 258 -1.90 -24.90 -22.25
CA ARG A 258 -3.09 -25.55 -22.86
C ARG A 258 -3.64 -24.78 -24.07
N LYS A 259 -3.63 -23.44 -24.06
CA LYS A 259 -4.06 -22.64 -25.22
C LYS A 259 -3.15 -22.77 -26.45
N LYS A 260 -1.86 -23.10 -26.27
CA LYS A 260 -0.93 -23.33 -27.39
C LYS A 260 -1.08 -24.69 -28.07
N GLN A 261 -1.72 -25.67 -27.43
CA GLN A 261 -1.90 -27.02 -28.00
C GLN A 261 -3.19 -27.19 -28.80
N SER A 262 -4.11 -26.22 -28.80
CA SER A 262 -5.38 -26.29 -29.55
C SER A 262 -5.30 -25.65 -30.95
N ILE A 263 -4.11 -25.32 -31.45
CA ILE A 263 -3.90 -24.90 -32.85
C ILE A 263 -2.95 -25.89 -33.51
N SER A 264 -3.50 -27.05 -33.86
CA SER A 264 -2.95 -27.90 -34.92
C SER A 264 -4.14 -28.44 -35.70
N VAL A 265 -4.52 -27.72 -36.75
CA VAL A 265 -5.44 -28.21 -37.76
C VAL A 265 -4.63 -28.64 -38.97
N SER A 266 -4.94 -29.87 -39.37
CA SER A 266 -4.57 -30.68 -40.51
C SER A 266 -4.23 -29.94 -41.80
N TYR A 267 -3.20 -30.45 -42.49
CA TYR A 267 -3.14 -30.45 -43.95
C TYR A 267 -3.82 -31.72 -44.47
#